data_AF-A0A2D8TF53-F1
#
_entry.id   AF-A0A2D8TF53-F1
#
_cell.length_a   1.000
_cell.length_b   1.000
_cell.length_c   1.000
_cell.angle_alpha   90.00
_cell.angle_beta   90.00
_cell.angle_gamma   90.00
#
_symmetry.space_group_name_H-M   'P 1'
#
loop_
_entity.id
_entity.type
_entity.pdbx_description
1 polymer ?
#
loop_
_entity_poly.entity_id
_entity_poly.type
_entity_poly.pdbx_seq_one_letter_code
_entity_poly.pdbx_strand_id
1 'polypeptide(L)'
;MVELVKAQLLRAVPHGFAGRQGGVSTGLYAGLNVGLGSDDDRAAILRNRDLARDAVLPGAQLVTVRQGHSALAEIVTAPSAEDERPEADALVTDRPGLLLGILTADCVPVLFADVQAGVVGAAHAGWKGAIGGVTDATLAAMERIGAARDRIVAAIGPCIGRASYEVTEDFALRFEAADGENGRFFSAGRPGHLQFDIGGYVAARLAAAGVARVEMLDEDTYAQPDRFFSYRRSCHRGEAGYGRQMSMIGVPE
;
A
#
# COMPACT_ATOMS: atom_id res chain seq x y z
N MET A 1 -11.47 4.96 18.14
CA MET A 1 -10.86 5.94 17.21
C MET A 1 -10.01 5.16 16.21
N VAL A 2 -9.92 5.60 14.96
CA VAL A 2 -9.06 4.95 13.96
C VAL A 2 -7.59 5.21 14.31
N GLU A 3 -6.79 4.15 14.40
CA GLU A 3 -5.34 4.24 14.55
C GLU A 3 -4.71 4.51 13.17
N LEU A 4 -3.84 5.53 13.09
CA LEU A 4 -3.06 5.84 11.90
C LEU A 4 -1.57 5.78 12.23
N VAL A 5 -0.84 4.91 11.55
CA VAL A 5 0.62 5.02 11.51
C VAL A 5 0.98 6.14 10.53
N LYS A 6 1.95 6.99 10.91
CA LYS A 6 2.35 8.18 10.15
C LYS A 6 3.84 8.10 9.84
N ALA A 7 4.23 8.61 8.68
CA ALA A 7 5.62 8.72 8.26
C ALA A 7 6.11 10.16 8.45
N GLN A 8 7.30 10.32 9.02
CA GLN A 8 7.87 11.63 9.30
C GLN A 8 8.22 12.42 8.02
N LEU A 9 8.60 11.72 6.95
CA LEU A 9 8.88 12.30 5.63
C LEU A 9 7.64 12.92 4.99
N LEU A 10 6.45 12.40 5.29
CA LEU A 10 5.19 12.85 4.69
C LEU A 10 4.41 13.83 5.58
N ARG A 11 4.98 14.30 6.69
CA ARG A 11 4.29 15.18 7.67
C ARG A 11 3.68 16.47 7.10
N ALA A 12 4.14 16.90 5.92
CA ALA A 12 3.66 18.12 5.26
C ALA A 12 2.37 17.92 4.45
N VAL A 13 1.91 16.67 4.27
CA VAL A 13 0.69 16.35 3.53
C VAL A 13 -0.23 15.46 4.39
N PRO A 14 -1.57 15.57 4.23
CA PRO A 14 -2.50 14.64 4.84
C PRO A 14 -2.22 13.22 4.35
N HIS A 15 -1.81 12.33 5.26
CA HIS A 15 -1.53 10.93 4.93
C HIS A 15 -1.76 10.03 6.14
N GLY A 16 -1.82 8.72 5.94
CA GLY A 16 -1.82 7.76 7.04
C GLY A 16 -1.97 6.33 6.57
N PHE A 17 -1.40 5.41 7.34
CA PHE A 17 -1.55 3.97 7.16
C PHE A 17 -2.50 3.46 8.25
N ALA A 18 -3.78 3.29 7.88
CA ALA A 18 -4.78 2.76 8.79
C ALA A 18 -4.63 1.25 8.91
N GLY A 19 -4.62 0.75 10.14
CA GLY A 19 -4.67 -0.68 10.46
C GLY A 19 -6.11 -1.19 10.58
N ARG A 20 -6.31 -2.21 11.42
CA ARG A 20 -7.63 -2.80 11.68
C ARG A 20 -8.43 -2.12 12.78
N GLN A 21 -7.85 -1.20 13.56
CA GLN A 21 -8.53 -0.64 14.73
C GLN A 21 -9.49 0.51 14.37
N GLY A 22 -10.58 0.61 15.13
CA GLY A 22 -11.48 1.78 15.08
C GLY A 22 -12.62 1.72 14.08
N GLY A 23 -12.87 0.57 13.45
CA GLY A 23 -14.04 0.34 12.60
C GLY A 23 -15.20 -0.40 13.28
N VAL A 24 -16.20 -0.75 12.49
CA VAL A 24 -17.49 -1.32 12.94
C VAL A 24 -17.74 -2.76 12.50
N SER A 25 -16.86 -3.34 11.68
CA SER A 25 -16.97 -4.74 11.26
C SER A 25 -16.77 -5.68 12.45
N THR A 26 -17.27 -6.92 12.33
CA THR A 26 -17.22 -7.94 13.39
C THR A 26 -16.65 -9.27 12.87
N GLY A 27 -16.47 -10.25 13.75
CA GLY A 27 -16.00 -11.59 13.38
C GLY A 27 -14.60 -11.59 12.74
N LEU A 28 -14.44 -12.31 11.62
CA LEU A 28 -13.18 -12.37 10.85
C LEU A 28 -12.69 -10.99 10.39
N TYR A 29 -13.63 -10.07 10.19
CA TYR A 29 -13.38 -8.72 9.70
C TYR A 29 -13.33 -7.68 10.83
N ALA A 30 -13.31 -8.13 12.10
CA ALA A 30 -13.46 -7.26 13.26
C ALA A 30 -12.55 -6.02 13.20
N GLY A 31 -13.19 -4.85 13.32
CA GLY A 31 -12.56 -3.54 13.24
C GLY A 31 -12.81 -2.83 11.91
N LEU A 32 -11.75 -2.28 11.31
CA LEU A 32 -11.76 -1.34 10.18
C LEU A 32 -11.50 -2.04 8.84
N ASN A 33 -12.31 -3.04 8.49
CA ASN A 33 -12.22 -3.65 7.18
C ASN A 33 -12.77 -2.70 6.10
N VAL A 34 -11.93 -2.36 5.11
CA VAL A 34 -12.29 -1.46 4.00
C VAL A 34 -12.44 -2.18 2.65
N GLY A 35 -12.27 -3.52 2.65
CA GLY A 35 -12.17 -4.34 1.46
C GLY A 35 -13.54 -4.67 0.84
N LEU A 36 -13.89 -3.97 -0.23
CA LEU A 36 -15.15 -4.16 -0.97
C LEU A 36 -15.35 -5.57 -1.55
N GLY A 37 -14.26 -6.27 -1.86
CA GLY A 37 -14.29 -7.66 -2.32
C GLY A 37 -14.02 -8.64 -1.17
N SER A 38 -14.57 -8.42 0.02
CA SER A 38 -14.57 -9.38 1.13
C SER A 38 -16.02 -9.80 1.41
N ASP A 39 -16.21 -10.92 2.10
CA ASP A 39 -17.56 -11.41 2.45
C ASP A 39 -18.13 -10.73 3.72
N ASP A 40 -17.66 -9.52 4.03
CA ASP A 40 -18.13 -8.72 5.16
C ASP A 40 -19.43 -7.98 4.81
N ASP A 41 -20.11 -7.46 5.83
CA ASP A 41 -21.28 -6.64 5.63
C ASP A 41 -20.95 -5.38 4.83
N ARG A 42 -21.70 -5.14 3.75
CA ARG A 42 -21.44 -4.06 2.81
C ARG A 42 -21.55 -2.69 3.46
N ALA A 43 -22.52 -2.50 4.36
CA ALA A 43 -22.72 -1.24 5.06
C ALA A 43 -21.60 -0.98 6.08
N ALA A 44 -21.13 -2.02 6.77
CA ALA A 44 -19.96 -1.96 7.64
C ALA A 44 -18.70 -1.53 6.86
N ILE A 45 -18.44 -2.13 5.68
CA ILE A 45 -17.31 -1.74 4.83
C ILE A 45 -17.40 -0.25 4.43
N LEU A 46 -18.57 0.21 3.95
CA LEU A 46 -18.75 1.61 3.55
C LEU A 46 -18.52 2.55 4.73
N ARG A 47 -19.07 2.23 5.90
CA ARG A 47 -18.85 3.01 7.11
C ARG A 47 -17.37 3.05 7.51
N ASN A 48 -16.65 1.94 7.41
CA ASN A 48 -15.21 1.88 7.70
C ASN A 48 -14.39 2.73 6.73
N ARG A 49 -14.78 2.78 5.45
CA ARG A 49 -14.13 3.65 4.46
C ARG A 49 -14.31 5.13 4.78
N ASP A 50 -15.51 5.52 5.21
CA ASP A 50 -15.77 6.88 5.69
C ASP A 50 -14.93 7.20 6.94
N LEU A 51 -14.89 6.29 7.92
CA LEU A 51 -14.09 6.44 9.14
C LEU A 51 -12.59 6.58 8.84
N ALA A 52 -12.07 5.77 7.91
CA ALA A 52 -10.67 5.82 7.49
C ALA A 52 -10.34 7.15 6.79
N ARG A 53 -11.19 7.58 5.85
CA ARG A 53 -11.06 8.88 5.18
C ARG A 53 -11.04 10.02 6.20
N ASP A 54 -12.05 10.07 7.06
CA ASP A 54 -12.24 11.17 8.02
C ASP A 54 -11.11 11.23 9.06
N ALA A 55 -10.43 10.11 9.34
CA ALA A 55 -9.24 10.11 10.19
C ALA A 55 -8.02 10.80 9.54
N VAL A 56 -7.95 10.86 8.21
CA VAL A 56 -6.83 11.45 7.47
C VAL A 56 -7.14 12.86 6.98
N LEU A 57 -8.27 13.02 6.29
CA LEU A 57 -8.68 14.28 5.68
C LEU A 57 -10.22 14.36 5.64
N PRO A 58 -10.85 14.85 6.73
CA PRO A 58 -12.31 15.06 6.77
C PRO A 58 -12.80 15.88 5.59
N GLY A 59 -13.91 15.45 4.97
CA GLY A 59 -14.54 16.16 3.85
C GLY A 59 -13.94 15.88 2.47
N ALA A 60 -12.82 15.16 2.38
CA ALA A 60 -12.25 14.76 1.09
C ALA A 60 -13.12 13.74 0.33
N GLN A 61 -12.86 13.58 -0.96
CA GLN A 61 -13.40 12.50 -1.78
C GLN A 61 -12.38 11.36 -1.83
N LEU A 62 -12.73 10.19 -1.29
CA LEU A 62 -11.86 9.01 -1.30
C LEU A 62 -11.86 8.37 -2.69
N VAL A 63 -10.69 8.27 -3.32
CA VAL A 63 -10.48 7.64 -4.63
C VAL A 63 -9.64 6.37 -4.46
N THR A 64 -10.13 5.26 -5.01
CA THR A 64 -9.44 3.95 -4.97
C THR A 64 -9.54 3.28 -6.34
N VAL A 65 -8.74 2.23 -6.57
CA VAL A 65 -8.69 1.48 -7.83
C VAL A 65 -9.18 0.05 -7.67
N ARG A 66 -9.41 -0.64 -8.80
CA ARG A 66 -9.53 -2.10 -8.84
C ARG A 66 -8.13 -2.71 -8.93
N GLN A 67 -7.57 -3.04 -7.76
CA GLN A 67 -6.22 -3.59 -7.62
C GLN A 67 -6.12 -5.02 -8.18
N GLY A 68 -5.20 -5.23 -9.12
CA GLY A 68 -4.98 -6.49 -9.83
C GLY A 68 -3.56 -7.06 -9.69
N HIS A 69 -2.71 -6.45 -8.86
CA HIS A 69 -1.26 -6.70 -8.81
C HIS A 69 -0.53 -6.40 -10.13
N SER A 70 -1.02 -5.40 -10.86
CA SER A 70 -0.43 -4.83 -12.07
C SER A 70 0.69 -3.83 -11.76
N ALA A 71 1.31 -3.30 -12.80
CA ALA A 71 2.23 -2.16 -12.75
C ALA A 71 1.62 -0.89 -13.36
N LEU A 72 0.29 -0.75 -13.30
CA LEU A 72 -0.43 0.39 -13.86
C LEU A 72 -0.65 1.48 -12.80
N ALA A 73 -0.43 2.73 -13.20
CA ALA A 73 -0.61 3.92 -12.38
C ALA A 73 -1.54 4.92 -13.10
N GLU A 74 -2.61 5.30 -12.41
CA GLU A 74 -3.63 6.21 -12.94
C GLU A 74 -3.49 7.61 -12.36
N ILE A 75 -3.54 8.62 -13.24
CA ILE A 75 -3.62 10.02 -12.82
C ILE A 75 -5.11 10.35 -12.66
N VAL A 76 -5.53 10.66 -11.45
CA VAL A 76 -6.93 10.96 -11.14
C VAL A 76 -7.13 12.44 -10.87
N THR A 77 -8.14 13.01 -11.50
CA THR A 77 -8.52 14.43 -11.37
C THR A 77 -9.91 14.63 -10.79
N ALA A 78 -10.66 13.55 -10.60
CA ALA A 78 -12.01 13.52 -10.06
C ALA A 78 -12.26 12.19 -9.34
N PRO A 79 -13.23 12.12 -8.41
CA PRO A 79 -13.70 10.86 -7.88
C PRO A 79 -14.39 10.03 -8.99
N SER A 80 -14.33 8.72 -8.86
CA SER A 80 -15.08 7.78 -9.69
C SER A 80 -16.14 7.07 -8.84
N ALA A 81 -17.26 6.68 -9.46
CA ALA A 81 -18.16 5.73 -8.84
C ALA A 81 -17.42 4.41 -8.56
N GLU A 82 -17.95 3.59 -7.65
CA GLU A 82 -17.25 2.39 -7.19
C GLU A 82 -17.06 1.33 -8.30
N ASP A 83 -18.06 1.19 -9.16
CA ASP A 83 -18.11 0.32 -10.33
C ASP A 83 -17.31 0.86 -11.52
N GLU A 84 -16.99 2.16 -11.51
CA GLU A 84 -16.19 2.84 -12.52
C GLU A 84 -14.71 2.99 -12.13
N ARG A 85 -14.31 2.47 -10.95
CA ARG A 85 -12.90 2.52 -10.51
C ARG A 85 -11.97 1.89 -11.55
N PRO A 86 -10.90 2.57 -11.97
CA PRO A 86 -10.02 2.04 -13.01
C PRO A 86 -9.24 0.82 -12.52
N GLU A 87 -8.86 -0.04 -13.47
CA GLU A 87 -7.97 -1.17 -13.22
C GLU A 87 -6.53 -0.68 -13.13
N ALA A 88 -6.02 -0.62 -11.91
CA ALA A 88 -4.67 -0.16 -11.62
C ALA A 88 -4.26 -0.58 -10.22
N ASP A 89 -2.97 -0.44 -9.93
CA ASP A 89 -2.42 -0.67 -8.60
C ASP A 89 -1.75 0.57 -8.02
N ALA A 90 -1.77 1.69 -8.75
CA ALA A 90 -1.36 2.98 -8.23
C ALA A 90 -2.25 4.14 -8.71
N LEU A 91 -2.27 5.18 -7.90
CA LEU A 91 -2.99 6.43 -8.12
C LEU A 91 -2.04 7.60 -7.93
N VAL A 92 -2.23 8.66 -8.70
CA VAL A 92 -1.50 9.93 -8.59
C VAL A 92 -2.47 11.10 -8.78
N THR A 93 -2.29 12.17 -8.02
CA THR A 93 -3.08 13.40 -8.19
C THR A 93 -2.33 14.64 -7.73
N ASP A 94 -2.72 15.78 -8.29
CA ASP A 94 -2.38 17.14 -7.89
C ASP A 94 -3.64 17.96 -7.53
N ARG A 95 -4.80 17.29 -7.35
CA ARG A 95 -6.06 17.96 -7.04
C ARG A 95 -6.30 17.99 -5.51
N PRO A 96 -6.43 19.18 -4.90
CA PRO A 96 -6.92 19.30 -3.53
C PRO A 96 -8.33 18.69 -3.39
N GLY A 97 -8.64 18.22 -2.18
CA GLY A 97 -9.92 17.59 -1.88
C GLY A 97 -10.05 16.12 -2.31
N LEU A 98 -9.08 15.56 -3.04
CA LEU A 98 -9.00 14.12 -3.30
C LEU A 98 -8.09 13.43 -2.28
N LEU A 99 -8.56 12.30 -1.76
CA LEU A 99 -7.78 11.40 -0.91
C LEU A 99 -7.56 10.09 -1.66
N LEU A 100 -6.32 9.80 -2.06
CA LEU A 100 -5.96 8.54 -2.71
C LEU A 100 -5.92 7.43 -1.66
N GLY A 101 -6.47 6.26 -1.98
CA GLY A 101 -6.45 5.09 -1.10
C GLY A 101 -6.04 3.81 -1.83
N ILE A 102 -5.09 3.08 -1.27
CA ILE A 102 -4.74 1.72 -1.70
C ILE A 102 -4.93 0.73 -0.55
N LEU A 103 -5.46 -0.45 -0.87
CA LEU A 103 -5.84 -1.44 0.12
C LEU A 103 -4.80 -2.55 0.20
N THR A 104 -4.45 -2.98 1.40
CA THR A 104 -3.49 -4.06 1.61
C THR A 104 -3.93 -5.02 2.71
N ALA A 105 -3.35 -6.21 2.68
CA ALA A 105 -3.20 -7.12 3.79
C ALA A 105 -1.96 -7.95 3.43
N ASP A 106 -0.79 -7.57 3.95
CA ASP A 106 0.57 -8.04 3.62
C ASP A 106 1.30 -7.37 2.45
N CYS A 107 0.63 -7.04 1.34
CA CYS A 107 1.31 -6.36 0.22
C CYS A 107 1.81 -4.97 0.62
N VAL A 108 2.85 -4.47 -0.05
CA VAL A 108 3.55 -3.24 0.35
C VAL A 108 2.77 -1.99 -0.07
N PRO A 109 2.24 -1.17 0.87
CA PRO A 109 1.70 0.14 0.54
C PRO A 109 2.82 1.17 0.45
N VAL A 110 2.85 1.96 -0.61
CA VAL A 110 3.81 3.08 -0.75
C VAL A 110 3.05 4.38 -0.98
N LEU A 111 3.35 5.40 -0.19
CA LEU A 111 2.81 6.76 -0.35
C LEU A 111 3.94 7.69 -0.79
N PHE A 112 3.64 8.60 -1.71
CA PHE A 112 4.60 9.48 -2.37
C PHE A 112 4.14 10.94 -2.29
N ALA A 113 5.08 11.87 -2.15
CA ALA A 113 4.80 13.29 -2.25
C ALA A 113 5.96 14.08 -2.86
N ASP A 114 5.65 14.96 -3.81
CA ASP A 114 6.44 16.16 -4.10
C ASP A 114 5.63 17.36 -3.58
N VAL A 115 6.00 17.84 -2.40
CA VAL A 115 5.29 18.93 -1.71
C VAL A 115 5.42 20.25 -2.47
N GLN A 116 6.53 20.47 -3.20
CA GLN A 116 6.72 21.71 -3.96
C GLN A 116 5.83 21.74 -5.21
N ALA A 117 5.66 20.59 -5.87
CA ALA A 117 4.78 20.46 -7.02
C ALA A 117 3.30 20.33 -6.64
N GLY A 118 2.98 20.03 -5.37
CA GLY A 118 1.62 19.75 -4.94
C GLY A 118 1.10 18.40 -5.46
N VAL A 119 2.00 17.44 -5.69
CA VAL A 119 1.69 16.13 -6.29
C VAL A 119 1.85 15.02 -5.25
N VAL A 120 0.84 14.15 -5.14
CA VAL A 120 0.89 12.96 -4.28
C VAL A 120 0.56 11.70 -5.06
N GLY A 121 1.04 10.56 -4.57
CA GLY A 121 0.76 9.25 -5.15
C GLY A 121 0.62 8.16 -4.10
N ALA A 122 -0.11 7.10 -4.43
CA ALA A 122 -0.27 5.91 -3.61
C ALA A 122 -0.16 4.66 -4.48
N ALA A 123 0.66 3.69 -4.08
CA ALA A 123 0.87 2.45 -4.82
C ALA A 123 0.69 1.21 -3.94
N HIS A 124 0.07 0.18 -4.52
CA HIS A 124 -0.01 -1.18 -4.02
C HIS A 124 1.07 -2.03 -4.69
N ALA A 125 2.16 -2.28 -3.98
CA ALA A 125 3.27 -3.10 -4.43
C ALA A 125 3.20 -4.50 -3.81
N GLY A 126 2.22 -5.30 -4.22
CA GLY A 126 2.31 -6.76 -4.07
C GLY A 126 3.44 -7.31 -4.95
N TRP A 127 3.92 -8.55 -4.70
CA TRP A 127 5.16 -9.04 -5.32
C TRP A 127 5.19 -8.93 -6.87
N LYS A 128 4.05 -9.17 -7.56
CA LYS A 128 3.94 -9.02 -9.02
C LYS A 128 4.05 -7.56 -9.47
N GLY A 129 3.37 -6.65 -8.78
CA GLY A 129 3.44 -5.21 -9.07
C GLY A 129 4.83 -4.65 -8.73
N ALA A 130 5.43 -5.11 -7.63
CA ALA A 130 6.77 -4.71 -7.20
C ALA A 130 7.84 -5.11 -8.22
N ILE A 131 7.83 -6.35 -8.72
CA ILE A 131 8.75 -6.78 -9.78
C ILE A 131 8.42 -6.15 -11.13
N GLY A 132 7.13 -5.97 -11.43
CA GLY A 132 6.63 -5.32 -12.65
C GLY A 132 6.86 -3.81 -12.72
N GLY A 133 7.24 -3.15 -11.62
CA GLY A 133 7.58 -1.73 -11.60
C GLY A 133 6.41 -0.78 -11.34
N VAL A 134 5.45 -1.16 -10.50
CA VAL A 134 4.33 -0.28 -10.11
C VAL A 134 4.82 1.03 -9.47
N THR A 135 5.92 0.98 -8.70
CA THR A 135 6.53 2.17 -8.10
C THR A 135 7.14 3.08 -9.17
N ASP A 136 7.79 2.50 -10.18
CA ASP A 136 8.36 3.24 -11.30
C ASP A 136 7.27 3.92 -12.13
N ALA A 137 6.17 3.20 -12.39
CA ALA A 137 4.99 3.74 -13.07
C ALA A 137 4.33 4.87 -12.28
N THR A 138 4.28 4.77 -10.95
CA THR A 138 3.75 5.83 -10.07
C THR A 138 4.60 7.09 -10.18
N LEU A 139 5.93 6.95 -10.08
CA LEU A 139 6.83 8.09 -10.17
C LEU A 139 6.78 8.76 -11.55
N ALA A 140 6.72 7.97 -12.63
CA ALA A 140 6.51 8.50 -13.98
C ALA A 140 5.17 9.23 -14.13
N ALA A 141 4.10 8.72 -13.50
CA ALA A 141 2.81 9.41 -13.47
C ALA A 141 2.85 10.73 -12.69
N MET A 142 3.59 10.79 -11.57
CA MET A 142 3.81 12.03 -10.83
C MET A 142 4.57 13.07 -11.66
N GLU A 143 5.62 12.66 -12.37
CA GLU A 143 6.42 13.55 -13.23
C GLU A 143 5.60 14.13 -14.39
N ARG A 144 4.69 13.34 -14.97
CA ARG A 144 3.77 13.81 -16.01
C ARG A 144 2.87 14.97 -15.57
N ILE A 145 2.64 15.13 -14.26
CA ILE A 145 1.87 16.23 -13.69
C ILE A 145 2.71 17.22 -12.89
N GLY A 146 4.04 17.22 -13.10
CA GLY A 146 4.93 18.29 -12.65
C GLY A 146 5.79 17.99 -11.42
N ALA A 147 5.71 16.78 -10.84
CA ALA A 147 6.66 16.38 -9.81
C ALA A 147 8.08 16.26 -10.38
N ALA A 148 9.11 16.48 -9.55
CA ALA A 148 10.49 16.17 -9.92
C ALA A 148 11.03 15.00 -9.07
N ARG A 149 11.65 14.03 -9.74
CA ARG A 149 12.13 12.77 -9.12
C ARG A 149 12.92 12.97 -7.84
N ASP A 150 13.88 13.89 -7.89
CA ASP A 150 14.84 14.24 -6.85
C ASP A 150 14.22 15.06 -5.69
N ARG A 151 12.94 15.44 -5.81
CA ARG A 151 12.14 16.06 -4.74
C ARG A 151 11.09 15.13 -4.15
N ILE A 152 10.74 14.05 -4.85
CA ILE A 152 9.76 13.09 -4.36
C ILE A 152 10.33 12.40 -3.12
N VAL A 153 9.54 12.38 -2.05
CA VAL A 153 9.77 11.51 -0.89
C VAL A 153 8.75 10.38 -0.91
N ALA A 154 9.16 9.20 -0.43
CA ALA A 154 8.29 8.04 -0.33
C ALA A 154 8.29 7.47 1.09
N ALA A 155 7.15 6.93 1.51
CA ALA A 155 7.03 6.15 2.73
C ALA A 155 6.43 4.78 2.43
N ILE A 156 7.09 3.74 2.92
CA ILE A 156 6.65 2.35 2.87
C ILE A 156 5.94 2.04 4.18
N GLY A 157 4.66 1.68 4.07
CA GLY A 157 3.84 1.38 5.23
C GLY A 157 3.88 -0.08 5.71
N PRO A 158 2.99 -0.42 6.65
CA PRO A 158 2.87 -1.78 7.18
C PRO A 158 2.65 -2.81 6.08
N CYS A 159 3.50 -3.81 6.04
CA CYS A 159 3.46 -4.92 5.10
C CYS A 159 4.01 -6.19 5.76
N ILE A 160 3.97 -7.33 5.07
CA ILE A 160 4.50 -8.55 5.64
C ILE A 160 6.02 -8.45 5.81
N GLY A 161 6.49 -8.70 7.03
CA GLY A 161 7.91 -8.64 7.36
C GLY A 161 8.67 -9.82 6.78
N ARG A 162 9.98 -9.65 6.57
CA ARG A 162 10.89 -10.70 6.07
C ARG A 162 10.75 -12.00 6.85
N ALA A 163 10.70 -11.93 8.19
CA ALA A 163 10.59 -13.11 9.05
C ALA A 163 9.27 -13.90 8.85
N SER A 164 8.26 -13.24 8.29
CA SER A 164 6.91 -13.79 8.09
C SER A 164 6.64 -14.16 6.62
N TYR A 165 7.41 -13.62 5.67
CA TYR A 165 7.17 -13.81 4.24
C TYR A 165 7.99 -14.94 3.64
N GLU A 166 7.60 -16.15 3.99
CA GLU A 166 8.19 -17.34 3.39
C GLU A 166 7.69 -17.56 1.96
N VAL A 167 8.61 -17.96 1.08
CA VAL A 167 8.40 -18.26 -0.34
C VAL A 167 9.21 -19.50 -0.76
N THR A 168 8.90 -20.09 -1.90
CA THR A 168 9.67 -21.21 -2.46
C THR A 168 10.95 -20.72 -3.13
N GLU A 169 11.91 -21.63 -3.34
CA GLU A 169 13.13 -21.33 -4.12
C GLU A 169 12.79 -20.90 -5.56
N ASP A 170 11.83 -21.56 -6.22
CA ASP A 170 11.33 -21.17 -7.55
C ASP A 170 10.77 -19.75 -7.61
N PHE A 171 10.23 -19.25 -6.50
CA PHE A 171 9.78 -17.87 -6.41
C PHE A 171 10.97 -16.91 -6.42
N ALA A 172 12.01 -17.19 -5.64
CA ALA A 172 13.21 -16.36 -5.58
C ALA A 172 13.95 -16.30 -6.91
N LEU A 173 14.03 -17.42 -7.64
CA LEU A 173 14.63 -17.48 -8.98
C LEU A 173 13.99 -16.50 -9.96
N ARG A 174 12.70 -16.16 -9.80
CA ARG A 174 12.03 -15.14 -10.65
C ARG A 174 12.59 -13.75 -10.41
N PHE A 175 12.93 -13.42 -9.17
CA PHE A 175 13.53 -12.14 -8.81
C PHE A 175 14.99 -12.08 -9.25
N GLU A 176 15.76 -13.15 -9.02
CA GLU A 176 17.15 -13.24 -9.47
C GLU A 176 17.29 -13.18 -11.00
N ALA A 177 16.35 -13.79 -11.74
CA ALA A 177 16.32 -13.70 -13.19
C ALA A 177 16.01 -12.29 -13.71
N ALA A 178 15.28 -11.47 -12.94
CA ALA A 178 15.01 -10.08 -13.28
C ALA A 178 16.22 -9.17 -13.02
N ASP A 179 16.94 -9.42 -11.92
CA ASP A 179 18.22 -8.79 -11.57
C ASP A 179 18.97 -9.68 -10.57
N GLY A 180 20.21 -10.06 -10.90
CA GLY A 180 21.03 -10.95 -10.06
C GLY A 180 21.33 -10.37 -8.67
N GLU A 181 21.29 -9.05 -8.51
CA GLU A 181 21.44 -8.40 -7.20
C GLU A 181 20.24 -8.64 -6.28
N ASN A 182 19.10 -9.12 -6.80
CA ASN A 182 17.90 -9.36 -6.00
C ASN A 182 18.06 -10.53 -5.00
N GLY A 183 19.07 -11.40 -5.18
CA GLY A 183 19.38 -12.47 -4.23
C GLY A 183 19.57 -11.96 -2.80
N ARG A 184 20.02 -10.70 -2.63
CA ARG A 184 20.21 -10.07 -1.31
C ARG A 184 18.94 -9.85 -0.50
N PHE A 185 17.76 -9.92 -1.12
CA PHE A 185 16.46 -9.78 -0.44
C PHE A 185 15.89 -11.11 0.05
N PHE A 186 16.62 -12.21 -0.16
CA PHE A 186 16.24 -13.52 0.33
C PHE A 186 17.21 -13.98 1.42
N SER A 187 16.67 -14.57 2.48
CA SER A 187 17.45 -15.26 3.51
C SER A 187 16.96 -16.69 3.69
N ALA A 188 17.79 -17.55 4.27
CA ALA A 188 17.45 -18.95 4.51
C ALA A 188 16.14 -19.08 5.31
N GLY A 189 15.24 -19.95 4.81
CA GLY A 189 14.03 -20.38 5.51
C GLY A 189 14.14 -21.84 5.95
N ARG A 190 13.01 -22.54 6.07
CA ARG A 190 13.00 -24.01 6.21
C ARG A 190 13.52 -24.68 4.92
N PRO A 191 13.84 -25.99 4.92
CA PRO A 191 14.27 -26.69 3.71
C PRO A 191 13.34 -26.45 2.50
N GLY A 192 13.91 -26.10 1.35
CA GLY A 192 13.20 -25.78 0.11
C GLY A 192 12.50 -24.40 0.09
N HIS A 193 12.73 -23.56 1.10
CA HIS A 193 12.06 -22.26 1.26
C HIS A 193 13.03 -21.17 1.68
N LEU A 194 12.66 -19.94 1.35
CA LEU A 194 13.38 -18.71 1.66
C LEU A 194 12.44 -17.72 2.34
N GLN A 195 13.02 -16.75 3.05
CA GLN A 195 12.32 -15.61 3.61
C GLN A 195 12.58 -14.39 2.74
N PHE A 196 11.52 -13.74 2.25
CA PHE A 196 11.61 -12.64 1.29
C PHE A 196 11.40 -11.28 1.96
N ASP A 197 12.35 -10.38 1.79
CA ASP A 197 12.24 -8.99 2.23
C ASP A 197 11.62 -8.11 1.15
N ILE A 198 10.30 -8.21 0.97
CA ILE A 198 9.59 -7.41 -0.02
C ILE A 198 9.66 -5.90 0.29
N GLY A 199 9.65 -5.50 1.56
CA GLY A 199 9.77 -4.11 1.99
C GLY A 199 11.13 -3.52 1.60
N GLY A 200 12.21 -4.24 1.93
CA GLY A 200 13.57 -3.89 1.54
C GLY A 200 13.78 -3.88 0.02
N TYR A 201 13.16 -4.82 -0.71
CA TYR A 201 13.18 -4.84 -2.17
C TYR A 201 12.54 -3.58 -2.77
N VAL A 202 11.34 -3.21 -2.31
CA VAL A 202 10.65 -1.99 -2.77
C VAL A 202 11.46 -0.73 -2.40
N ALA A 203 12.03 -0.66 -1.21
CA ALA A 203 12.87 0.46 -0.78
C ALA A 203 14.10 0.63 -1.68
N ALA A 204 14.79 -0.47 -2.01
CA ALA A 204 15.94 -0.45 -2.89
C ALA A 204 15.59 -0.01 -4.32
N ARG A 205 14.42 -0.43 -4.84
CA ARG A 205 13.92 0.04 -6.15
C ARG A 205 13.66 1.53 -6.16
N LEU A 206 12.99 2.05 -5.13
CA LEU A 206 12.74 3.49 -5.01
C LEU A 206 14.04 4.30 -4.95
N ALA A 207 15.02 3.83 -4.19
CA ALA A 207 16.34 4.45 -4.11
C ALA A 207 17.07 4.42 -5.46
N ALA A 208 17.09 3.28 -6.15
CA ALA A 208 17.68 3.15 -7.48
C ALA A 208 16.97 4.02 -8.54
N ALA A 209 15.67 4.25 -8.38
CA ALA A 209 14.87 5.12 -9.24
C ALA A 209 15.08 6.63 -8.97
N GLY A 210 15.94 7.00 -8.01
CA GLY A 210 16.33 8.40 -7.75
C GLY A 210 15.38 9.20 -6.85
N VAL A 211 14.47 8.54 -6.12
CA VAL A 211 13.61 9.21 -5.13
C VAL A 211 14.48 9.86 -4.05
N ALA A 212 14.15 11.08 -3.64
CA ALA A 212 14.96 11.89 -2.74
C ALA A 212 15.26 11.19 -1.41
N ARG A 213 14.21 10.64 -0.79
CA ARG A 213 14.27 9.88 0.46
C ARG A 213 13.16 8.85 0.54
N VAL A 214 13.47 7.73 1.17
CA VAL A 214 12.54 6.64 1.47
C VAL A 214 12.53 6.41 2.98
N GLU A 215 11.35 6.36 3.57
CA GLU A 215 11.14 5.96 4.96
C GLU A 215 10.40 4.63 5.00
N MET A 216 10.84 3.71 5.85
CA MET A 216 10.14 2.46 6.12
C MET A 216 9.58 2.50 7.53
N LEU A 217 8.31 2.15 7.69
CA LEU A 217 7.68 2.10 9.01
C LEU A 217 8.01 0.83 9.81
N ASP A 218 8.59 -0.19 9.16
CA ASP A 218 9.03 -1.45 9.79
C ASP A 218 7.96 -2.18 10.63
N GLU A 219 6.70 -2.11 10.17
CA GLU A 219 5.55 -2.75 10.80
C GLU A 219 5.20 -4.07 10.08
N ASP A 220 5.40 -5.22 10.75
CA ASP A 220 5.02 -6.54 10.21
C ASP A 220 3.52 -6.84 10.39
N THR A 221 2.75 -6.85 9.30
CA THR A 221 1.30 -7.10 9.31
C THR A 221 0.94 -8.50 9.79
N TYR A 222 1.80 -9.49 9.54
CA TYR A 222 1.59 -10.87 9.96
C TYR A 222 1.78 -11.02 11.48
N ALA A 223 2.87 -10.45 12.01
CA ALA A 223 3.27 -10.60 13.40
C ALA A 223 2.41 -9.77 14.39
N GLN A 224 1.66 -8.78 13.90
CA GLN A 224 0.88 -7.85 14.73
C GLN A 224 -0.64 -7.97 14.49
N PRO A 225 -1.27 -9.08 14.92
CA PRO A 225 -2.67 -9.38 14.64
C PRO A 225 -3.67 -8.39 15.24
N ASP A 226 -3.28 -7.69 16.31
CA ASP A 226 -4.14 -6.69 16.98
C ASP A 226 -4.18 -5.35 16.24
N ARG A 227 -3.19 -5.09 15.37
CA ARG A 227 -3.05 -3.84 14.63
C ARG A 227 -3.35 -3.97 13.16
N PHE A 228 -3.08 -5.12 12.53
CA PHE A 228 -3.19 -5.28 11.09
C PHE A 228 -3.94 -6.54 10.67
N PHE A 229 -4.60 -6.47 9.51
CA PHE A 229 -5.04 -7.66 8.80
C PHE A 229 -3.85 -8.29 8.06
N SER A 230 -3.88 -9.61 7.87
CA SER A 230 -2.84 -10.33 7.13
C SER A 230 -3.48 -11.49 6.38
N TYR A 231 -3.27 -11.52 5.07
CA TYR A 231 -3.71 -12.60 4.21
C TYR A 231 -2.96 -13.90 4.54
N ARG A 232 -1.64 -13.83 4.68
CA ARG A 232 -0.77 -14.95 5.02
C ARG A 232 -1.19 -15.58 6.35
N ARG A 233 -1.50 -14.77 7.36
CA ARG A 233 -1.97 -15.27 8.67
C ARG A 233 -3.32 -15.97 8.54
N SER A 234 -4.25 -15.38 7.79
CA SER A 234 -5.55 -15.98 7.49
C SER A 234 -5.40 -17.35 6.82
N CYS A 235 -4.51 -17.48 5.83
CA CYS A 235 -4.18 -18.76 5.19
C CYS A 235 -3.63 -19.79 6.18
N HIS A 236 -2.65 -19.41 7.02
CA HIS A 236 -2.08 -20.32 8.01
C HIS A 236 -3.08 -20.79 9.06
N ARG A 237 -4.13 -19.99 9.33
CA ARG A 237 -5.21 -20.31 10.26
C ARG A 237 -6.39 -21.03 9.60
N GLY A 238 -6.40 -21.18 8.27
CA GLY A 238 -7.53 -21.76 7.54
C GLY A 238 -8.81 -20.91 7.64
N GLU A 239 -8.68 -19.59 7.80
CA GLU A 239 -9.81 -18.68 7.84
C GLU A 239 -10.44 -18.54 6.45
N ALA A 240 -11.78 -18.47 6.37
CA ALA A 240 -12.52 -18.40 5.10
C ALA A 240 -12.36 -17.05 4.38
N GLY A 241 -11.90 -16.01 5.07
CA GLY A 241 -11.73 -14.66 4.55
C GLY A 241 -10.80 -13.83 5.41
N TYR A 242 -10.52 -12.61 4.97
CA TYR A 242 -9.64 -11.66 5.65
C TYR A 242 -10.08 -10.22 5.35
N GLY A 243 -9.91 -9.34 6.34
CA GLY A 243 -10.11 -7.90 6.16
C GLY A 243 -8.97 -7.26 5.36
N ARG A 244 -9.21 -6.06 4.84
CA ARG A 244 -8.18 -5.23 4.21
C ARG A 244 -8.08 -3.90 4.95
N GLN A 245 -6.86 -3.41 5.07
CA GLN A 245 -6.54 -2.11 5.65
C GLN A 245 -6.29 -1.08 4.52
N MET A 246 -6.21 0.22 4.83
CA MET A 246 -6.08 1.29 3.82
C MET A 246 -4.90 2.22 4.12
N SER A 247 -4.12 2.50 3.08
CA SER A 247 -3.08 3.53 3.12
C SER A 247 -3.53 4.71 2.26
N MET A 248 -3.48 5.91 2.82
CA MET A 248 -4.12 7.09 2.24
C MET A 248 -3.20 8.30 2.21
N ILE A 249 -3.33 9.13 1.18
CA ILE A 249 -2.63 10.40 1.03
C ILE A 249 -3.44 11.37 0.19
N GLY A 250 -3.40 12.66 0.52
CA GLY A 250 -4.09 13.73 -0.20
C GLY A 250 -3.21 14.96 -0.34
N VAL A 251 -3.62 15.86 -1.25
CA VAL A 251 -3.01 17.19 -1.36
C VAL A 251 -3.69 18.11 -0.32
N PRO A 252 -2.94 18.85 0.49
CA PRO A 252 -3.53 19.87 1.38
C PRO A 252 -4.24 20.95 0.58
N GLU A 253 -5.21 21.63 1.20
CA GLU A 253 -5.84 22.83 0.63
C GLU A 253 -4.87 24.02 0.55
#